data_AF-A0A226N7F7-F1
#
_entry.id   AF-A0A226N7F7-F1
#
_cell.length_a   1.000
_cell.length_b   1.000
_cell.length_c   1.000
_cell.angle_alpha   90.00
_cell.angle_beta   90.00
_cell.angle_gamma   90.00
#
_symmetry.space_group_name_H-M   'P 1'
#
loop_
_entity.id
_entity.type
_entity.pdbx_description
1 polymer ?
#
loop_
_entity_poly.entity_id
_entity_poly.type
_entity_poly.pdbx_seq_one_letter_code
_entity_poly.pdbx_strand_id
1 'polypeptide(L)'
;VLKKSDGWVGLGCCELAIAVECRQACKQEVDQYVLKENGRGKLCAPLVFYLSLLPAFYYPVHLYLKRRELCTKLYSTSWGNSQSWQEFDRFCEYNAVEVSMLTCLADVREPCQLGCRNLSYCTNFNNRPTELFRSCNTQSDQGAMNDMKLWEKGSIKMPFINIPVLDINKCQPEMWKAIACSLQIKPCHSKSRGSIICKSDCVEILKKCGDHNKFPEGHSAESICELLSPTDDLENCIPLDTYLSLPCNCVDQFVPVCGQNGRTYPSACIARCVGLQDNQFEFGSCISKDPCNPNPCSKNQRCIPKKKVCLTSFVKFECSQHECVPRQLNCDQTEDPVCDTDSVEYSNVCTLYQKGKNLAYRGPCQPFCKSVEPVCGHNGETYSSVCAAYSDRVAVDYYGHCQAVGVLSDYGFHTECAFVKCPPLSAAGCKPVIAPGACCPLCAGMLRILYDKDKLDNFARVTNKKPITVLDILEKLRLHVSVPQCDVFGYLSIESEIVILIIPVDQKPKPLQIEACNKEAEKIESLINSDSPTLASHVPLSALIASQVQVSFSISSPSVKVGPVLHCLLCLAEAI
;
A
#
# COMPACT_ATOMS: atom_id res chain seq x y z
N VAL A 1 9.90 -15.02 50.86
CA VAL A 1 10.16 -15.94 49.74
C VAL A 1 9.26 -17.15 49.90
N LEU A 2 8.06 -17.10 49.32
CA LEU A 2 7.21 -18.26 49.09
C LEU A 2 7.18 -18.42 47.57
N LYS A 3 7.98 -19.36 47.06
CA LYS A 3 7.92 -19.80 45.67
C LYS A 3 6.53 -20.38 45.43
N LYS A 4 5.65 -19.63 44.76
CA LYS A 4 4.51 -20.23 44.07
C LYS A 4 5.06 -20.99 42.86
N SER A 5 4.61 -22.22 42.70
CA SER A 5 5.02 -23.17 41.67
C SER A 5 4.71 -22.64 40.26
N ASP A 6 5.70 -22.70 39.37
CA ASP A 6 5.66 -22.35 37.94
C ASP A 6 4.82 -23.33 37.09
N GLY A 7 3.54 -23.47 37.42
CA GLY A 7 2.51 -23.94 36.49
C GLY A 7 1.38 -22.93 36.53
N TRP A 8 0.63 -22.74 35.45
CA TRP A 8 -0.58 -21.89 35.39
C TRP A 8 -0.43 -20.43 34.90
N VAL A 9 0.36 -20.14 33.85
CA VAL A 9 0.25 -18.82 33.19
C VAL A 9 -1.17 -18.60 32.63
N GLY A 10 -1.77 -19.62 32.00
CA GLY A 10 -3.14 -19.56 31.48
C GLY A 10 -4.22 -19.43 32.56
N LEU A 11 -4.13 -20.20 33.66
CA LEU A 11 -5.12 -20.14 34.74
C LEU A 11 -5.01 -18.81 35.50
N GLY A 12 -3.79 -18.26 35.60
CA GLY A 12 -3.55 -16.93 36.13
C GLY A 12 -4.26 -15.84 35.31
N CYS A 13 -4.25 -15.94 33.98
CA CYS A 13 -5.04 -15.03 33.13
C CYS A 13 -6.55 -15.22 33.34
N CYS A 14 -7.05 -16.45 33.49
CA CYS A 14 -8.48 -16.68 33.73
C CYS A 14 -8.99 -16.06 35.05
N GLU A 15 -8.13 -15.87 36.06
CA GLU A 15 -8.54 -15.19 37.31
C GLU A 15 -8.81 -13.68 37.12
N LEU A 16 -8.38 -13.09 36.01
CA LEU A 16 -8.68 -11.70 35.65
C LEU A 16 -10.11 -11.54 35.11
N ALA A 17 -10.82 -12.64 34.81
CA ALA A 17 -12.16 -12.61 34.26
C ALA A 17 -13.19 -12.08 35.27
N ILE A 18 -14.02 -11.12 34.88
CA ILE A 18 -15.01 -10.50 35.78
C ILE A 18 -16.29 -11.33 35.82
N ALA A 19 -16.79 -11.74 34.66
CA ALA A 19 -17.92 -12.62 34.48
C ALA A 19 -17.57 -14.05 34.90
N VAL A 20 -18.45 -14.65 35.69
CA VAL A 20 -18.26 -15.97 36.28
C VAL A 20 -18.27 -17.05 35.18
N GLU A 21 -19.10 -16.85 34.17
CA GLU A 21 -19.27 -17.72 33.01
C GLU A 21 -17.96 -17.76 32.19
N CYS A 22 -17.35 -16.60 31.94
CA CYS A 22 -16.08 -16.50 31.22
C CYS A 22 -14.91 -17.05 32.02
N ARG A 23 -14.87 -16.81 33.33
CA ARG A 23 -13.88 -17.40 34.23
C ARG A 23 -13.93 -18.92 34.20
N GLN A 24 -15.13 -19.50 34.27
CA GLN A 24 -15.34 -20.95 34.28
C GLN A 24 -14.97 -21.57 32.93
N ALA A 25 -15.42 -20.98 31.82
CA ALA A 25 -15.10 -21.45 30.48
C ALA A 25 -13.59 -21.36 30.18
N CYS A 26 -12.93 -20.25 30.54
CA CYS A 26 -11.48 -20.09 30.40
C CYS A 26 -10.72 -21.15 31.20
N LYS A 27 -11.09 -21.37 32.48
CA LYS A 27 -10.44 -22.38 33.33
C LYS A 27 -10.60 -23.78 32.78
N GLN A 28 -11.80 -24.14 32.32
CA GLN A 28 -12.06 -25.44 31.71
C GLN A 28 -11.20 -25.68 30.46
N GLU A 29 -11.02 -24.66 29.61
CA GLU A 29 -10.17 -24.76 28.41
C GLU A 29 -8.68 -24.83 28.75
N VAL A 30 -8.21 -24.02 29.69
CA VAL A 30 -6.81 -24.05 30.13
C VAL A 30 -6.47 -25.37 30.83
N ASP A 31 -7.37 -25.90 31.67
CA ASP A 31 -7.20 -27.20 32.34
C ASP A 31 -7.09 -28.34 31.31
N GLN A 32 -7.87 -28.30 30.23
CA GLN A 32 -7.75 -29.24 29.11
C GLN A 32 -6.44 -29.09 28.35
N TYR A 33 -5.92 -27.86 28.19
CA TYR A 33 -4.66 -27.57 27.50
C TYR A 33 -3.43 -28.03 28.30
N VAL A 34 -3.42 -27.81 29.63
CA VAL A 34 -2.33 -28.24 30.53
C VAL A 34 -2.20 -29.76 30.59
N LEU A 35 -3.29 -30.52 30.45
CA LEU A 35 -3.25 -31.98 30.37
C LEU A 35 -2.68 -32.51 29.03
N LYS A 36 -2.66 -31.69 27.96
CA LYS A 36 -2.09 -32.03 26.64
C LYS A 36 -0.57 -31.84 26.55
N GLU A 37 0.04 -30.91 27.30
CA GLU A 37 1.47 -30.58 27.16
C GLU A 37 2.44 -31.63 27.75
N ASN A 38 1.96 -32.64 28.49
CA ASN A 38 2.81 -33.77 28.90
C ASN A 38 3.07 -34.82 27.77
N GLY A 39 2.73 -34.49 26.52
CA GLY A 39 2.93 -35.31 25.32
C GLY A 39 3.77 -34.65 24.22
N ARG A 40 5.03 -34.27 24.51
CA ARG A 40 6.08 -33.83 23.56
C ARG A 40 5.67 -32.84 22.45
N GLY A 41 5.79 -31.54 22.75
CA GLY A 41 6.30 -30.56 21.78
C GLY A 41 7.83 -30.56 21.83
N LYS A 42 8.50 -30.89 20.70
CA LYS A 42 9.92 -30.57 20.53
C LYS A 42 10.05 -29.05 20.39
N LEU A 43 10.66 -28.39 21.37
CA LEU A 43 11.85 -27.60 21.09
C LEU A 43 13.05 -28.53 21.26
N CYS A 44 13.58 -29.02 20.14
CA CYS A 44 14.94 -29.53 20.07
C CYS A 44 15.72 -28.61 19.14
N ALA A 45 16.64 -27.82 19.69
CA ALA A 45 18.03 -27.60 19.24
C ALA A 45 18.58 -26.28 19.83
N PRO A 46 19.92 -26.05 19.91
CA PRO A 46 21.04 -26.97 20.10
C PRO A 46 21.91 -26.56 21.31
N LEU A 47 22.29 -27.49 22.19
CA LEU A 47 23.38 -27.30 23.15
C LEU A 47 24.09 -28.64 23.39
N VAL A 48 24.66 -29.17 22.31
CA VAL A 48 25.65 -30.28 22.33
C VAL A 48 27.08 -29.73 22.47
N PHE A 49 27.27 -28.42 22.64
CA PHE A 49 28.60 -27.79 22.66
C PHE A 49 29.04 -27.21 24.01
N TYR A 50 28.18 -27.19 25.03
CA TYR A 50 28.61 -26.96 26.41
C TYR A 50 28.52 -28.27 27.20
N LEU A 51 29.59 -29.05 27.05
CA LEU A 51 30.37 -29.47 28.21
C LEU A 51 29.58 -30.33 29.21
N SER A 52 29.60 -31.65 29.09
CA SER A 52 30.82 -32.50 29.07
C SER A 52 31.89 -32.14 30.12
N LEU A 53 31.50 -31.46 31.21
CA LEU A 53 32.40 -31.15 32.34
C LEU A 53 31.95 -31.60 33.73
N LEU A 54 30.94 -32.46 33.89
CA LEU A 54 30.70 -33.08 35.21
C LEU A 54 30.43 -34.59 35.10
N PRO A 55 31.34 -35.43 35.62
CA PRO A 55 31.17 -36.88 35.68
C PRO A 55 30.47 -37.27 36.99
N ALA A 56 29.19 -37.61 36.94
CA ALA A 56 28.55 -38.37 38.02
C ALA A 56 27.25 -39.07 37.55
N PHE A 57 27.32 -40.41 37.48
CA PHE A 57 26.22 -41.42 37.51
C PHE A 57 25.42 -41.66 36.21
N TYR A 58 25.77 -42.68 35.39
CA TYR A 58 25.41 -44.12 35.39
C TYR A 58 23.91 -44.46 35.10
N TYR A 59 23.70 -45.16 33.97
CA TYR A 59 22.49 -45.89 33.49
C TYR A 59 22.07 -47.07 34.44
N PRO A 60 20.96 -47.86 34.25
CA PRO A 60 20.02 -47.95 33.10
C PRO A 60 18.49 -48.19 33.38
N VAL A 61 17.66 -47.81 32.39
CA VAL A 61 16.58 -48.58 31.69
C VAL A 61 15.88 -49.75 32.44
N HIS A 62 14.66 -49.55 32.98
CA HIS A 62 13.68 -50.67 33.09
C HIS A 62 12.18 -50.35 33.35
N LEU A 63 11.62 -49.18 33.00
CA LEU A 63 10.14 -48.99 33.04
C LEU A 63 9.57 -48.27 31.81
N TYR A 64 10.17 -48.55 30.67
CA TYR A 64 9.71 -48.17 29.33
C TYR A 64 8.47 -49.00 28.88
N LEU A 65 8.09 -50.07 29.60
CA LEU A 65 7.02 -51.00 29.20
C LEU A 65 5.64 -50.71 29.82
N LYS A 66 5.54 -49.94 30.92
CA LYS A 66 4.23 -49.60 31.54
C LYS A 66 3.51 -48.43 30.83
N ARG A 67 4.20 -47.73 29.93
CA ARG A 67 3.67 -46.56 29.18
C ARG A 67 2.88 -46.96 27.93
N ARG A 68 3.13 -48.13 27.34
CA ARG A 68 2.50 -48.54 26.07
C ARG A 68 1.03 -48.93 26.26
N GLU A 69 0.67 -49.60 27.37
CA GLU A 69 -0.72 -49.95 27.69
C GLU A 69 -1.60 -48.76 28.12
N LEU A 70 -1.01 -47.78 28.83
CA LEU A 70 -1.70 -46.52 29.12
C LEU A 70 -1.87 -45.66 27.85
N CYS A 71 -0.89 -45.69 26.92
CA CYS A 71 -0.98 -45.04 25.61
C CYS A 71 -2.13 -45.60 24.75
N THR A 72 -2.41 -46.90 24.83
CA THR A 72 -3.51 -47.51 24.06
C THR A 72 -4.88 -47.22 24.67
N LYS A 73 -4.98 -47.12 26.01
CA LYS A 73 -6.21 -46.63 26.68
C LYS A 73 -6.49 -45.14 26.44
N LEU A 74 -5.46 -44.36 26.10
CA LEU A 74 -5.55 -42.97 25.64
C LEU A 74 -6.01 -42.83 24.18
N TYR A 75 -6.16 -43.93 23.43
CA TYR A 75 -6.53 -43.91 22.01
C TYR A 75 -7.95 -44.43 21.71
N SER A 76 -8.79 -44.61 22.72
CA SER A 76 -10.21 -44.95 22.54
C SER A 76 -11.11 -43.87 23.13
N THR A 77 -11.23 -42.75 22.42
CA THR A 77 -12.49 -42.03 22.07
C THR A 77 -12.19 -40.57 21.68
N SER A 78 -12.48 -40.25 20.42
CA SER A 78 -12.65 -38.92 19.79
C SER A 78 -11.75 -37.76 20.25
N TRP A 79 -10.73 -37.49 19.43
CA TRP A 79 -10.19 -36.14 19.30
C TRP A 79 -11.21 -35.19 18.67
N GLY A 80 -11.36 -34.02 19.30
CA GLY A 80 -11.76 -32.77 18.64
C GLY A 80 -13.15 -32.26 18.98
N ASN A 81 -13.24 -31.30 19.91
CA ASN A 81 -14.21 -30.22 19.76
C ASN A 81 -13.44 -28.91 19.65
N SER A 82 -13.09 -28.50 18.42
CA SER A 82 -12.80 -27.09 18.08
C SER A 82 -13.97 -26.15 18.45
N GLN A 83 -15.12 -26.75 18.74
CA GLN A 83 -16.34 -26.13 19.24
C GLN A 83 -16.17 -25.43 20.59
N SER A 84 -15.33 -25.91 21.51
CA SER A 84 -15.28 -25.36 22.87
C SER A 84 -14.46 -24.05 22.97
N TRP A 85 -13.34 -23.94 22.24
CA TRP A 85 -12.66 -22.66 22.03
C TRP A 85 -13.53 -21.68 21.24
N GLN A 86 -14.23 -22.15 20.21
CA GLN A 86 -15.20 -21.32 19.49
C GLN A 86 -16.32 -20.86 20.41
N GLU A 87 -16.81 -21.68 21.35
CA GLU A 87 -17.82 -21.30 22.33
C GLU A 87 -17.28 -20.29 23.36
N PHE A 88 -16.06 -20.49 23.87
CA PHE A 88 -15.41 -19.54 24.78
C PHE A 88 -15.20 -18.18 24.10
N ASP A 89 -14.59 -18.15 22.91
CA ASP A 89 -14.41 -16.93 22.13
C ASP A 89 -15.79 -16.32 21.83
N ARG A 90 -16.78 -17.15 21.54
CA ARG A 90 -18.14 -16.70 21.26
C ARG A 90 -18.85 -16.03 22.45
N PHE A 91 -18.64 -16.51 23.66
CA PHE A 91 -19.25 -15.91 24.85
C PHE A 91 -18.44 -14.77 25.46
N CYS A 92 -17.12 -14.74 25.23
CA CYS A 92 -16.22 -13.91 26.02
C CYS A 92 -15.34 -12.95 25.21
N GLU A 93 -15.02 -13.22 23.93
CA GLU A 93 -14.09 -12.42 23.12
C GLU A 93 -14.59 -10.98 22.86
N TYR A 94 -15.91 -10.79 22.83
CA TYR A 94 -16.54 -9.49 22.54
C TYR A 94 -17.25 -8.89 23.75
N ASN A 95 -17.03 -9.44 24.95
CA ASN A 95 -17.57 -8.86 26.17
C ASN A 95 -16.64 -7.74 26.67
N ALA A 96 -17.10 -6.49 26.60
CA ALA A 96 -16.33 -5.31 27.00
C ALA A 96 -15.85 -5.33 28.46
N VAL A 97 -16.47 -6.15 29.32
CA VAL A 97 -16.07 -6.31 30.73
C VAL A 97 -14.86 -7.26 30.88
N GLU A 98 -14.63 -8.13 29.89
CA GLU A 98 -13.57 -9.14 29.89
C GLU A 98 -12.24 -8.68 29.27
N VAL A 99 -12.13 -7.40 28.87
CA VAL A 99 -10.96 -6.84 28.17
C VAL A 99 -9.64 -7.16 28.87
N SER A 100 -9.60 -7.12 30.21
CA SER A 100 -8.39 -7.43 30.98
C SER A 100 -7.95 -8.91 30.87
N MET A 101 -8.89 -9.85 30.93
CA MET A 101 -8.61 -11.27 30.74
C MET A 101 -8.20 -11.54 29.30
N LEU A 102 -8.96 -11.04 28.33
CA LEU A 102 -8.71 -11.25 26.90
C LEU A 102 -7.34 -10.72 26.49
N THR A 103 -6.98 -9.53 26.99
CA THR A 103 -5.65 -8.95 26.78
C THR A 103 -4.55 -9.83 27.35
N CYS A 104 -4.72 -10.38 28.57
CA CYS A 104 -3.75 -11.30 29.18
C CYS A 104 -3.58 -12.57 28.35
N LEU A 105 -4.69 -13.18 27.92
CA LEU A 105 -4.66 -14.36 27.06
C LEU A 105 -3.99 -14.07 25.71
N ALA A 106 -4.29 -12.91 25.12
CA ALA A 106 -3.66 -12.44 23.89
C ALA A 106 -2.16 -12.19 24.06
N ASP A 107 -1.70 -11.62 25.17
CA ASP A 107 -0.27 -11.44 25.47
C ASP A 107 0.50 -12.74 25.59
N VAL A 108 -0.12 -13.75 26.18
CA VAL A 108 0.48 -15.08 26.33
C VAL A 108 0.56 -15.79 24.98
N ARG A 109 -0.44 -15.61 24.12
CA ARG A 109 -0.50 -16.22 22.78
C ARG A 109 0.38 -15.51 21.75
N GLU A 110 0.24 -14.19 21.66
CA GLU A 110 0.80 -13.31 20.64
C GLU A 110 1.31 -12.01 21.32
N PRO A 111 2.50 -12.03 21.94
CA PRO A 111 3.01 -10.87 22.66
C PRO A 111 3.29 -9.69 21.71
N CYS A 112 3.04 -8.48 22.19
CA CYS A 112 3.38 -7.25 21.49
C CYS A 112 4.89 -7.13 21.23
N GLN A 113 5.26 -6.88 19.98
CA GLN A 113 6.65 -6.70 19.55
C GLN A 113 6.86 -5.29 19.00
N LEU A 114 8.07 -4.75 19.19
CA LEU A 114 8.44 -3.44 18.68
C LEU A 114 8.67 -3.45 17.18
N GLY A 115 8.07 -2.48 16.51
CA GLY A 115 8.32 -2.21 15.10
C GLY A 115 7.53 -3.13 14.17
N CYS A 116 7.23 -2.58 13.00
CA CYS A 116 6.68 -3.35 11.89
C CYS A 116 7.31 -2.93 10.57
N ARG A 117 7.60 -3.89 9.71
CA ARG A 117 8.29 -3.70 8.42
C ARG A 117 7.98 -4.84 7.46
N ASN A 118 8.26 -4.61 6.18
CA ASN A 118 8.14 -5.59 5.09
C ASN A 118 6.70 -6.08 4.81
N LEU A 119 5.70 -5.28 5.15
CA LEU A 119 4.32 -5.47 4.71
C LEU A 119 4.16 -4.86 3.31
N SER A 120 3.56 -5.59 2.38
CA SER A 120 3.28 -5.11 1.02
C SER A 120 1.86 -4.57 0.85
N TYR A 121 0.91 -4.96 1.70
CA TYR A 121 -0.48 -4.49 1.64
C TYR A 121 -0.78 -3.40 2.69
N CYS A 122 -0.52 -3.69 3.96
CA CYS A 122 -0.71 -2.80 5.11
C CYS A 122 0.50 -1.86 5.31
N THR A 123 0.90 -1.19 4.25
CA THR A 123 2.14 -0.39 4.19
C THR A 123 2.19 0.75 5.21
N ASN A 124 1.04 1.34 5.59
CA ASN A 124 0.97 2.39 6.61
C ASN A 124 1.37 1.92 8.02
N PHE A 125 1.51 0.62 8.23
CA PHE A 125 2.00 0.00 9.46
C PHE A 125 3.52 -0.23 9.43
N ASN A 126 4.16 -0.15 8.25
CA ASN A 126 5.61 -0.26 8.13
C ASN A 126 6.34 0.94 8.74
N ASN A 127 7.61 0.72 9.08
CA ASN A 127 8.57 1.75 9.49
C ASN A 127 8.14 2.54 10.73
N ARG A 128 7.42 1.89 11.65
CA ARG A 128 7.01 2.41 12.96
C ARG A 128 7.80 1.74 14.09
N PRO A 129 9.12 2.00 14.23
CA PRO A 129 10.02 1.22 15.10
C PRO A 129 9.72 1.33 16.60
N THR A 130 9.01 2.38 17.01
CA THR A 130 8.64 2.66 18.41
C THR A 130 7.25 2.19 18.78
N GLU A 131 6.42 1.82 17.79
CA GLU A 131 5.08 1.27 18.02
C GLU A 131 5.14 -0.24 18.24
N LEU A 132 4.10 -0.77 18.89
CA LEU A 132 3.99 -2.18 19.22
C LEU A 132 2.92 -2.85 18.35
N PHE A 133 3.21 -4.06 17.88
CA PHE A 133 2.32 -4.86 17.04
C PHE A 133 2.35 -6.32 17.49
N ARG A 134 1.20 -7.00 17.47
CA ARG A 134 1.13 -8.43 17.83
C ARG A 134 1.43 -9.35 16.65
N SER A 135 1.04 -8.96 15.44
CA SER A 135 1.16 -9.83 14.25
C SER A 135 1.66 -9.07 13.02
N CYS A 136 2.86 -8.49 13.13
CA CYS A 136 3.54 -7.91 11.98
C CYS A 136 4.26 -9.00 11.16
N ASN A 137 3.53 -9.63 10.24
CA ASN A 137 4.09 -10.64 9.33
C ASN A 137 3.29 -10.70 8.01
N THR A 138 3.87 -11.34 7.00
CA THR A 138 3.26 -11.46 5.66
C THR A 138 1.93 -12.21 5.66
N GLN A 139 1.69 -13.11 6.62
CA GLN A 139 0.43 -13.84 6.73
C GLN A 139 -0.71 -12.92 7.15
N SER A 140 -0.51 -12.08 8.17
CA SER A 140 -1.48 -11.07 8.58
C SER A 140 -1.69 -10.01 7.50
N ASP A 141 -0.62 -9.64 6.79
CA ASP A 141 -0.71 -8.71 5.66
C ASP A 141 -1.63 -9.24 4.54
N GLN A 142 -1.45 -10.51 4.19
CA GLN A 142 -2.32 -11.20 3.23
C GLN A 142 -3.73 -11.42 3.79
N GLY A 143 -3.86 -11.65 5.10
CA GLY A 143 -5.13 -11.74 5.81
C GLY A 143 -5.97 -10.48 5.62
N ALA A 144 -5.35 -9.29 5.77
CA ALA A 144 -6.04 -8.02 5.60
C ALA A 144 -6.53 -7.81 4.16
N MET A 145 -5.71 -8.20 3.18
CA MET A 145 -6.10 -8.18 1.77
C MET A 145 -7.30 -9.11 1.48
N ASN A 146 -7.32 -10.28 2.11
CA ASN A 146 -8.41 -11.24 1.96
C ASN A 146 -9.71 -10.75 2.62
N ASP A 147 -9.61 -10.11 3.78
CA ASP A 147 -10.75 -9.50 4.47
C ASP A 147 -11.41 -8.43 3.60
N MET A 148 -10.61 -7.55 2.99
CA MET A 148 -11.10 -6.56 2.04
C MET A 148 -11.87 -7.21 0.88
N LYS A 149 -11.31 -8.24 0.24
CA LYS A 149 -12.01 -9.01 -0.81
C LYS A 149 -13.31 -9.67 -0.33
N LEU A 150 -13.38 -10.08 0.93
CA LEU A 150 -14.59 -10.67 1.50
C LEU A 150 -15.67 -9.60 1.73
N TRP A 151 -15.27 -8.43 2.21
CA TRP A 151 -16.17 -7.32 2.54
C TRP A 151 -16.75 -6.63 1.31
N GLU A 152 -16.14 -6.77 0.13
CA GLU A 152 -16.72 -6.39 -1.17
C GLU A 152 -18.10 -7.01 -1.43
N LYS A 153 -18.41 -8.12 -0.77
CA LYS A 153 -19.74 -8.77 -0.84
C LYS A 153 -20.84 -7.98 -0.12
N GLY A 154 -20.51 -6.84 0.52
CA GLY A 154 -21.46 -5.93 1.17
C GLY A 154 -21.88 -6.36 2.58
N SER A 155 -21.12 -7.24 3.22
CA SER A 155 -21.42 -7.75 4.56
C SER A 155 -20.13 -8.15 5.28
N ILE A 156 -19.88 -7.54 6.44
CA ILE A 156 -18.82 -7.94 7.36
C ILE A 156 -19.42 -8.95 8.35
N LYS A 157 -18.90 -10.18 8.32
CA LYS A 157 -19.38 -11.25 9.20
C LYS A 157 -18.54 -11.25 10.48
N MET A 158 -19.12 -10.78 11.57
CA MET A 158 -18.57 -10.98 12.91
C MET A 158 -19.29 -12.17 13.57
N PRO A 159 -18.68 -12.83 14.57
CA PRO A 159 -19.29 -14.00 15.22
C PRO A 159 -20.69 -13.77 15.81
N PHE A 160 -21.03 -12.53 16.21
CA PHE A 160 -22.34 -12.17 16.82
C PHE A 160 -23.20 -11.24 15.99
N ILE A 161 -22.63 -10.59 14.98
CA ILE A 161 -23.33 -9.57 14.22
C ILE A 161 -22.84 -9.57 12.78
N ASN A 162 -23.78 -9.55 11.84
CA ASN A 162 -23.46 -9.24 10.46
C ASN A 162 -23.67 -7.75 10.29
N ILE A 163 -22.64 -7.06 9.81
CA ILE A 163 -22.66 -5.61 9.58
C ILE A 163 -22.77 -5.39 8.07
N PRO A 164 -23.96 -5.03 7.56
CA PRO A 164 -24.14 -4.70 6.16
C PRO A 164 -23.41 -3.39 5.85
N VAL A 165 -22.62 -3.39 4.79
CA VAL A 165 -21.85 -2.20 4.38
C VAL A 165 -22.17 -1.87 2.93
N LEU A 166 -22.10 -0.58 2.60
CA LEU A 166 -22.09 -0.12 1.23
C LEU A 166 -20.82 -0.62 0.53
N ASP A 167 -20.74 -0.45 -0.79
CA ASP A 167 -19.58 -0.85 -1.58
C ASP A 167 -18.29 -0.19 -1.04
N ILE A 168 -17.48 -0.99 -0.34
CA ILE A 168 -16.28 -0.52 0.38
C ILE A 168 -15.19 -0.01 -0.56
N ASN A 169 -15.19 -0.43 -1.83
CA ASN A 169 -14.27 0.06 -2.85
C ASN A 169 -14.63 1.47 -3.32
N LYS A 170 -15.86 1.92 -3.05
CA LYS A 170 -16.35 3.27 -3.37
C LYS A 170 -16.50 4.15 -2.15
N CYS A 171 -16.84 3.58 -1.00
CA CYS A 171 -17.12 4.29 0.24
C CYS A 171 -15.98 4.09 1.24
N GLN A 172 -15.08 5.08 1.32
CA GLN A 172 -13.94 5.11 2.26
C GLN A 172 -13.01 3.88 2.20
N PRO A 173 -12.46 3.54 1.02
CA PRO A 173 -11.65 2.32 0.83
C PRO A 173 -10.41 2.27 1.71
N GLU A 174 -9.74 3.42 1.93
CA GLU A 174 -8.54 3.48 2.78
C GLU A 174 -8.88 3.31 4.27
N MET A 175 -10.05 3.78 4.72
CA MET A 175 -10.51 3.55 6.08
C MET A 175 -10.84 2.08 6.31
N TRP A 176 -11.49 1.42 5.35
CA TRP A 176 -11.71 -0.03 5.42
C TRP A 176 -10.41 -0.82 5.35
N LYS A 177 -9.45 -0.41 4.52
CA LYS A 177 -8.11 -1.01 4.49
C LYS A 177 -7.40 -0.85 5.83
N ALA A 178 -7.44 0.33 6.44
CA ALA A 178 -6.86 0.56 7.76
C ALA A 178 -7.54 -0.27 8.85
N ILE A 179 -8.85 -0.48 8.78
CA ILE A 179 -9.59 -1.38 9.67
C ILE A 179 -9.13 -2.83 9.47
N ALA A 180 -9.12 -3.34 8.24
CA ALA A 180 -8.66 -4.70 7.94
C ALA A 180 -7.22 -4.93 8.42
N CYS A 181 -6.33 -3.98 8.16
CA CYS A 181 -4.96 -4.01 8.62
C CYS A 181 -4.85 -3.94 10.14
N SER A 182 -5.62 -3.10 10.82
CA SER A 182 -5.62 -3.02 12.28
C SER A 182 -6.09 -4.33 12.91
N LEU A 183 -7.11 -4.98 12.33
CA LEU A 183 -7.61 -6.27 12.83
C LEU A 183 -6.61 -7.42 12.65
N GLN A 184 -5.82 -7.40 11.57
CA GLN A 184 -4.90 -8.49 11.24
C GLN A 184 -3.48 -8.28 11.78
N ILE A 185 -2.95 -7.07 11.68
CA ILE A 185 -1.62 -6.68 12.18
C ILE A 185 -1.65 -6.48 13.70
N LYS A 186 -2.82 -6.10 14.24
CA LYS A 186 -3.07 -5.92 15.67
C LYS A 186 -2.01 -5.00 16.32
N PRO A 187 -1.98 -3.71 15.94
CA PRO A 187 -1.27 -2.71 16.74
C PRO A 187 -1.71 -2.82 18.20
N CYS A 188 -0.84 -2.49 19.13
CA CYS A 188 -1.16 -2.59 20.55
C CYS A 188 -0.53 -1.47 21.36
N HIS A 189 -1.21 -1.08 22.43
CA HIS A 189 -0.71 -0.05 23.33
C HIS A 189 0.17 -0.64 24.43
N SER A 190 1.16 0.10 24.90
CA SER A 190 2.08 -0.38 25.95
C SER A 190 1.41 -0.66 27.30
N LYS A 191 0.31 0.07 27.61
CA LYS A 191 -0.40 0.00 28.89
C LYS A 191 -1.59 -0.95 28.88
N SER A 192 -2.51 -0.77 27.93
CA SER A 192 -3.73 -1.58 27.83
C SER A 192 -3.49 -2.87 27.08
N ARG A 193 -2.46 -2.93 26.22
CA ARG A 193 -2.11 -4.04 25.33
C ARG A 193 -3.24 -4.50 24.40
N GLY A 194 -4.44 -3.91 24.47
CA GLY A 194 -5.54 -4.19 23.56
C GLY A 194 -5.24 -3.74 22.13
N SER A 195 -5.96 -4.35 21.18
CA SER A 195 -5.87 -4.07 19.73
C SER A 195 -7.23 -3.67 19.16
N ILE A 196 -7.97 -2.83 19.89
CA ILE A 196 -9.33 -2.41 19.56
C ILE A 196 -9.29 -0.99 18.98
N ILE A 197 -9.99 -0.76 17.87
CA ILE A 197 -10.11 0.58 17.27
C ILE A 197 -10.95 1.52 18.16
N CYS A 198 -10.77 2.83 18.05
CA CYS A 198 -11.55 3.78 18.85
C CYS A 198 -13.03 3.82 18.43
N LYS A 199 -13.93 4.05 19.40
CA LYS A 199 -15.38 4.10 19.20
C LYS A 199 -15.75 5.18 18.17
N SER A 200 -15.12 6.34 18.23
CA SER A 200 -15.31 7.47 17.30
C SER A 200 -15.15 7.04 15.86
N ASP A 201 -14.08 6.29 15.58
CA ASP A 201 -13.70 5.90 14.23
C ASP A 201 -14.65 4.81 13.71
N CYS A 202 -15.01 3.86 14.58
CA CYS A 202 -16.04 2.87 14.27
C CYS A 202 -17.38 3.53 13.93
N VAL A 203 -17.83 4.49 14.75
CA VAL A 203 -19.11 5.16 14.54
C VAL A 203 -19.07 6.00 13.27
N GLU A 204 -17.95 6.68 13.00
CA GLU A 204 -17.78 7.47 11.79
C GLU A 204 -17.89 6.61 10.52
N ILE A 205 -17.17 5.49 10.46
CA ILE A 205 -17.20 4.63 9.27
C ILE A 205 -18.57 4.00 9.05
N LEU A 206 -19.24 3.53 10.11
CA LEU A 206 -20.56 2.92 9.98
C LEU A 206 -21.64 3.96 9.67
N LYS A 207 -21.51 5.20 10.13
CA LYS A 207 -22.41 6.29 9.72
C LYS A 207 -22.30 6.61 8.24
N LYS A 208 -21.07 6.69 7.72
CA LYS A 208 -20.83 7.07 6.33
C LYS A 208 -21.05 5.92 5.35
N CYS A 209 -20.61 4.71 5.70
CA CYS A 209 -20.49 3.57 4.79
C CYS A 209 -21.22 2.30 5.25
N GLY A 210 -21.91 2.33 6.39
CA GLY A 210 -22.85 1.27 6.77
C GLY A 210 -24.13 1.34 5.92
N ASP A 211 -24.66 0.18 5.51
CA ASP A 211 -25.97 0.12 4.84
C ASP A 211 -27.08 0.14 5.89
N HIS A 212 -27.40 1.33 6.40
CA HIS A 212 -28.38 1.57 7.46
C HIS A 212 -29.75 0.94 7.18
N ASN A 213 -30.14 0.80 5.91
CA ASN A 213 -31.42 0.19 5.53
C ASN A 213 -31.47 -1.32 5.76
N LYS A 214 -30.29 -1.96 5.84
CA LYS A 214 -30.16 -3.40 6.05
C LYS A 214 -29.70 -3.76 7.46
N PHE A 215 -29.45 -2.77 8.32
CA PHE A 215 -29.04 -3.02 9.68
C PHE A 215 -30.07 -3.90 10.41
N PRO A 216 -29.63 -4.86 11.25
CA PRO A 216 -30.55 -5.66 12.04
C PRO A 216 -31.49 -4.78 12.87
N GLU A 217 -32.75 -5.21 13.04
CA GLU A 217 -33.74 -4.44 13.79
C GLU A 217 -33.22 -4.04 15.19
N GLY A 218 -33.36 -2.77 15.54
CA GLY A 218 -32.89 -2.21 16.81
C GLY A 218 -31.40 -1.86 16.88
N HIS A 219 -30.63 -2.02 15.79
CA HIS A 219 -29.21 -1.67 15.76
C HIS A 219 -28.95 -0.37 14.97
N SER A 220 -28.17 0.52 15.57
CA SER A 220 -27.61 1.74 14.97
C SER A 220 -26.09 1.60 14.85
N ALA A 221 -25.44 2.50 14.09
CA ALA A 221 -23.98 2.55 14.03
C ALA A 221 -23.36 2.68 15.44
N GLU A 222 -23.97 3.49 16.30
CA GLU A 222 -23.57 3.68 17.70
C GLU A 222 -23.67 2.40 18.52
N SER A 223 -24.80 1.69 18.46
CA SER A 223 -25.00 0.47 19.26
C SER A 223 -24.11 -0.68 18.77
N ILE A 224 -23.83 -0.75 17.46
CA ILE A 224 -22.88 -1.72 16.89
C ILE A 224 -21.47 -1.43 17.39
N CYS A 225 -21.04 -0.16 17.34
CA CYS A 225 -19.72 0.22 17.81
C CYS A 225 -19.57 0.15 19.34
N GLU A 226 -20.65 0.30 20.10
CA GLU A 226 -20.64 0.08 21.54
C GLU A 226 -20.32 -1.38 21.90
N LEU A 227 -20.69 -2.34 21.03
CA LEU A 227 -20.32 -3.74 21.17
C LEU A 227 -18.88 -4.03 20.71
N LEU A 228 -18.46 -3.42 19.59
CA LEU A 228 -17.18 -3.76 18.94
C LEU A 228 -15.98 -2.93 19.43
N SER A 229 -16.23 -1.71 19.87
CA SER A 229 -15.22 -0.68 20.18
C SER A 229 -15.77 0.28 21.23
N PRO A 230 -15.84 -0.15 22.51
CA PRO A 230 -16.62 0.56 23.52
C PRO A 230 -15.97 1.84 24.05
N THR A 231 -14.70 2.11 23.73
CA THR A 231 -13.90 3.17 24.35
C THR A 231 -13.24 4.11 23.34
N ASP A 232 -13.13 5.38 23.72
CA ASP A 232 -12.36 6.44 23.02
C ASP A 232 -11.16 6.91 23.86
N ASP A 233 -10.87 6.21 24.95
CA ASP A 233 -9.67 6.50 25.73
C ASP A 233 -8.44 6.10 24.92
N LEU A 234 -7.63 7.09 24.54
CA LEU A 234 -6.41 6.94 23.74
C LEU A 234 -5.37 6.01 24.37
N GLU A 235 -5.48 5.69 25.68
CA GLU A 235 -4.62 4.67 26.31
C GLU A 235 -5.13 3.23 26.11
N ASN A 236 -6.37 3.06 25.66
CA ASN A 236 -7.13 1.81 25.59
C ASN A 236 -7.70 1.47 24.20
N CYS A 237 -7.66 2.39 23.24
CA CYS A 237 -8.05 2.16 21.86
C CYS A 237 -6.98 2.64 20.86
N ILE A 238 -7.20 2.29 19.59
CA ILE A 238 -6.28 2.56 18.50
C ILE A 238 -6.96 3.51 17.53
N PRO A 239 -6.47 4.76 17.43
CA PRO A 239 -7.06 5.75 16.55
C PRO A 239 -6.61 5.47 15.11
N LEU A 240 -7.58 5.34 14.20
CA LEU A 240 -7.32 4.94 12.81
C LEU A 240 -6.64 6.04 12.00
N ASP A 241 -6.85 7.31 12.35
CA ASP A 241 -6.19 8.47 11.75
C ASP A 241 -4.66 8.32 11.66
N THR A 242 -4.07 7.68 12.66
CA THR A 242 -2.63 7.38 12.77
C THR A 242 -2.16 6.49 11.61
N TYR A 243 -3.04 5.64 11.10
CA TYR A 243 -2.77 4.74 9.97
C TYR A 243 -3.44 5.18 8.66
N LEU A 244 -4.12 6.34 8.66
CA LEU A 244 -4.75 6.99 7.50
C LEU A 244 -3.97 8.21 7.01
N SER A 245 -3.16 8.83 7.87
CA SER A 245 -2.29 9.96 7.56
C SER A 245 -1.00 9.53 6.82
N LEU A 246 -0.20 10.50 6.35
CA LEU A 246 1.09 10.25 5.74
C LEU A 246 1.90 9.24 6.59
N PRO A 247 2.54 8.22 5.96
CA PRO A 247 3.35 7.26 6.68
C PRO A 247 4.31 7.96 7.66
N CYS A 248 4.41 7.42 8.89
CA CYS A 248 5.27 7.92 9.97
C CYS A 248 4.83 9.21 10.70
N ASN A 249 3.53 9.58 10.68
CA ASN A 249 2.96 10.73 11.41
C ASN A 249 3.67 12.05 11.07
N CYS A 250 4.08 12.22 9.82
CA CYS A 250 4.75 13.43 9.36
C CYS A 250 3.76 14.60 9.28
N VAL A 251 4.21 15.79 9.68
CA VAL A 251 3.43 17.03 9.47
C VAL A 251 3.29 17.30 7.97
N ASP A 252 2.10 17.72 7.57
CA ASP A 252 1.74 18.10 6.19
C ASP A 252 2.36 19.46 5.81
N GLN A 253 3.71 19.51 5.75
CA GLN A 253 4.46 20.69 5.32
C GLN A 253 5.25 20.37 4.04
N PHE A 254 5.00 21.14 2.97
CA PHE A 254 5.74 21.01 1.71
C PHE A 254 7.07 21.77 1.76
N VAL A 255 8.11 21.09 2.21
CA VAL A 255 9.51 21.56 2.18
C VAL A 255 10.34 20.49 1.48
N PRO A 256 10.41 20.53 0.14
CA PRO A 256 10.89 19.40 -0.63
C PRO A 256 12.37 19.10 -0.36
N VAL A 257 12.71 17.82 -0.41
CA VAL A 257 14.09 17.33 -0.37
C VAL A 257 14.37 16.41 -1.54
N CYS A 258 15.57 16.48 -2.09
CA CYS A 258 16.02 15.60 -3.16
C CYS A 258 16.82 14.43 -2.57
N GLY A 259 16.32 13.21 -2.76
CA GLY A 259 17.01 11.99 -2.33
C GLY A 259 18.08 11.53 -3.33
N GLN A 260 19.06 10.75 -2.86
CA GLN A 260 20.11 10.14 -3.68
C GLN A 260 19.58 9.18 -4.76
N ASN A 261 18.34 8.70 -4.64
CA ASN A 261 17.66 7.94 -5.68
C ASN A 261 17.10 8.82 -6.82
N GLY A 262 17.35 10.12 -6.81
CA GLY A 262 16.92 11.08 -7.84
C GLY A 262 15.44 11.47 -7.73
N ARG A 263 14.81 11.20 -6.58
CA ARG A 263 13.41 11.48 -6.31
C ARG A 263 13.27 12.66 -5.34
N THR A 264 12.33 13.57 -5.64
CA THR A 264 11.87 14.57 -4.67
C THR A 264 10.86 13.98 -3.70
N TYR A 265 11.08 14.24 -2.41
CA TYR A 265 10.15 13.93 -1.34
C TYR A 265 9.50 15.23 -0.84
N PRO A 266 8.22 15.22 -0.46
CA PRO A 266 7.51 16.41 0.01
C PRO A 266 8.13 17.06 1.25
N SER A 267 8.77 16.25 2.11
CA SER A 267 9.45 16.72 3.30
C SER A 267 10.59 15.78 3.70
N ALA A 268 11.52 16.30 4.51
CA ALA A 268 12.58 15.51 5.13
C ALA A 268 12.02 14.37 6.01
N CYS A 269 10.87 14.58 6.65
CA CYS A 269 10.21 13.55 7.45
C CYS A 269 9.80 12.34 6.59
N ILE A 270 9.19 12.60 5.43
CA ILE A 270 8.79 11.54 4.49
C ILE A 270 10.01 10.83 3.90
N ALA A 271 11.08 11.57 3.57
CA ALA A 271 12.33 10.95 3.12
C ALA A 271 12.88 9.96 4.16
N ARG A 272 12.87 10.32 5.45
CA ARG A 272 13.25 9.40 6.55
C ARG A 272 12.29 8.23 6.69
N CYS A 273 10.99 8.47 6.53
CA CYS A 273 9.97 7.44 6.65
C CYS A 273 10.15 6.30 5.63
N VAL A 274 10.55 6.63 4.40
CA VAL A 274 10.83 5.63 3.37
C VAL A 274 12.24 5.00 3.50
N GLY A 275 12.97 5.33 4.57
CA GLY A 275 14.25 4.71 4.92
C GLY A 275 15.50 5.47 4.47
N LEU A 276 15.39 6.73 4.03
CA LEU A 276 16.58 7.55 3.76
C LEU A 276 17.17 8.13 5.06
N GLN A 277 18.49 8.17 5.13
CA GLN A 277 19.25 8.84 6.17
C GLN A 277 19.48 10.32 5.82
N ASP A 278 19.82 11.15 6.82
CA ASP A 278 20.05 12.60 6.63
C ASP A 278 21.17 12.93 5.64
N ASN A 279 22.13 12.04 5.44
CA ASN A 279 23.20 12.19 4.43
C ASN A 279 22.79 11.66 3.03
N GLN A 280 21.59 11.11 2.89
CA GLN A 280 21.06 10.53 1.67
C GLN A 280 20.01 11.40 0.98
N PHE A 281 19.74 12.60 1.51
CA PHE A 281 18.93 13.61 0.88
C PHE A 281 19.43 15.00 1.24
N GLU A 282 18.97 15.99 0.50
CA GLU A 282 19.32 17.39 0.71
C GLU A 282 18.13 18.28 0.39
N PHE A 283 18.02 19.46 1.03
CA PHE A 283 16.92 20.40 0.79
C PHE A 283 16.84 20.90 -0.66
N GLY A 284 15.61 21.17 -1.10
CA GLY A 284 15.25 21.54 -2.47
C GLY A 284 14.83 20.33 -3.30
N SER A 285 14.06 20.57 -4.37
CA SER A 285 13.64 19.52 -5.30
C SER A 285 14.78 19.08 -6.22
N CYS A 286 14.72 17.85 -6.72
CA CYS A 286 15.71 17.32 -7.64
C CYS A 286 15.75 18.08 -8.98
N ILE A 287 14.62 18.63 -9.45
CA ILE A 287 14.63 19.44 -10.67
C ILE A 287 15.31 20.80 -10.47
N SER A 288 15.28 21.37 -9.26
CA SER A 288 15.95 22.65 -8.97
C SER A 288 17.47 22.54 -8.90
N LYS A 289 18.00 21.32 -8.71
CA LYS A 289 19.43 21.06 -8.61
C LYS A 289 20.06 20.83 -9.96
N ASP A 290 21.21 21.46 -10.17
CA ASP A 290 22.05 21.22 -11.33
C ASP A 290 23.10 20.14 -11.00
N PRO A 291 22.96 18.91 -11.54
CA PRO A 291 23.93 17.84 -11.30
C PRO A 291 25.29 18.11 -11.95
N CYS A 292 25.40 19.15 -12.78
CA CYS A 292 26.63 19.57 -13.43
C CYS A 292 27.33 20.75 -12.73
N ASN A 293 26.87 21.15 -11.54
CA ASN A 293 27.49 22.22 -10.75
C ASN A 293 27.71 21.79 -9.28
N PRO A 294 28.97 21.60 -8.82
CA PRO A 294 30.21 21.70 -9.58
C PRO A 294 30.32 20.59 -10.64
N ASN A 295 31.05 20.84 -11.73
CA ASN A 295 31.13 19.91 -12.85
C ASN A 295 31.81 18.57 -12.43
N PRO A 296 31.08 17.44 -12.44
CA PRO A 296 31.61 16.14 -12.05
C PRO A 296 32.48 15.48 -13.13
N CYS A 297 32.43 16.00 -14.36
CA CYS A 297 33.11 15.40 -15.51
C CYS A 297 34.56 15.91 -15.67
N SER A 298 35.39 15.09 -16.32
CA SER A 298 36.77 15.46 -16.66
C SER A 298 36.83 16.67 -17.61
N LYS A 299 37.97 17.39 -17.65
CA LYS A 299 38.14 18.60 -18.50
C LYS A 299 37.84 18.39 -19.99
N ASN A 300 38.08 17.18 -20.51
CA ASN A 300 37.84 16.80 -21.91
C ASN A 300 36.40 16.35 -22.19
N GLN A 301 35.57 16.31 -21.15
CA GLN A 301 34.17 15.92 -21.21
C GLN A 301 33.28 17.12 -20.90
N ARG A 302 32.05 17.04 -21.38
CA ARG A 302 30.95 17.93 -21.07
C ARG A 302 29.96 17.16 -20.19
N CYS A 303 29.55 17.80 -19.10
CA CYS A 303 28.47 17.29 -18.28
C CYS A 303 27.12 17.65 -18.92
N ILE A 304 26.25 16.65 -19.02
CA ILE A 304 24.87 16.80 -19.47
C ILE A 304 23.96 16.35 -18.33
N PRO A 305 23.01 17.19 -17.85
CA PRO A 305 22.02 16.76 -16.89
C PRO A 305 21.15 15.62 -17.45
N LYS A 306 20.98 14.56 -16.65
CA LYS A 306 20.16 13.38 -16.98
C LYS A 306 19.41 12.93 -15.73
N LYS A 307 18.46 13.76 -15.32
CA LYS A 307 17.63 13.55 -14.13
C LYS A 307 16.79 12.28 -14.29
N LYS A 308 16.79 11.42 -13.28
CA LYS A 308 16.07 10.14 -13.31
C LYS A 308 15.81 9.61 -11.90
N VAL A 309 14.69 8.93 -11.73
CA VAL A 309 14.33 8.25 -10.48
C VAL A 309 14.71 6.77 -10.55
N CYS A 310 15.64 6.33 -9.71
CA CYS A 310 16.07 4.93 -9.64
C CYS A 310 15.20 4.12 -8.67
N LEU A 311 14.78 2.93 -9.10
CA LEU A 311 14.00 1.96 -8.32
C LEU A 311 14.89 0.98 -7.54
N THR A 312 16.09 0.71 -8.07
CA THR A 312 17.10 -0.15 -7.44
C THR A 312 17.80 0.53 -6.27
N SER A 313 18.46 -0.25 -5.42
CA SER A 313 19.24 0.27 -4.29
C SER A 313 20.40 1.16 -4.74
N PHE A 314 20.31 2.46 -4.45
CA PHE A 314 21.33 3.45 -4.81
C PHE A 314 22.68 3.22 -4.12
N VAL A 315 22.70 2.48 -2.99
CA VAL A 315 23.92 2.09 -2.29
C VAL A 315 24.71 1.03 -3.09
N LYS A 316 24.01 0.16 -3.82
CA LYS A 316 24.61 -0.89 -4.66
C LYS A 316 24.87 -0.41 -6.08
N PHE A 317 24.00 0.47 -6.58
CA PHE A 317 23.99 0.94 -7.97
C PHE A 317 23.95 2.46 -7.98
N GLU A 318 25.00 3.09 -8.47
CA GLU A 318 25.10 4.56 -8.50
C GLU A 318 23.98 5.16 -9.36
N CYS A 319 23.11 5.98 -8.75
CA CYS A 319 22.00 6.66 -9.42
C CYS A 319 22.45 8.01 -10.02
N SER A 320 23.42 7.98 -10.94
CA SER A 320 23.98 9.23 -11.51
C SER A 320 22.92 10.05 -12.25
N GLN A 321 22.79 11.33 -11.84
CA GLN A 321 21.86 12.32 -12.40
C GLN A 321 22.46 13.12 -13.57
N HIS A 322 23.65 12.74 -14.04
CA HIS A 322 24.33 13.36 -15.17
C HIS A 322 24.97 12.32 -16.09
N GLU A 323 25.38 12.77 -17.27
CA GLU A 323 26.12 11.99 -18.24
C GLU A 323 27.32 12.81 -18.74
N CYS A 324 28.51 12.21 -18.70
CA CYS A 324 29.74 12.84 -19.18
C CYS A 324 30.00 12.42 -20.62
N VAL A 325 29.80 13.33 -21.57
CA VAL A 325 30.07 13.07 -22.99
C VAL A 325 31.39 13.74 -23.44
N PRO A 326 32.14 13.17 -24.39
CA PRO A 326 33.31 13.85 -24.96
C PRO A 326 32.94 15.21 -25.55
N ARG A 327 33.84 16.22 -25.47
CA ARG A 327 33.58 17.55 -26.06
C ARG A 327 33.52 17.55 -27.59
N GLN A 328 34.30 16.68 -28.23
CA GLN A 328 34.23 16.44 -29.67
C GLN A 328 33.13 15.40 -29.92
N LEU A 329 31.90 15.88 -30.08
CA LEU A 329 30.75 15.04 -30.39
C LEU A 329 30.70 14.77 -31.88
N ASN A 330 30.87 13.51 -32.27
CA ASN A 330 30.43 13.04 -33.57
C ASN A 330 28.95 12.70 -33.45
N CYS A 331 28.09 13.67 -33.76
CA CYS A 331 26.65 13.46 -33.72
C CYS A 331 26.23 12.59 -34.91
N ASP A 332 25.53 11.50 -34.61
CA ASP A 332 24.88 10.69 -35.64
C ASP A 332 23.72 11.47 -36.28
N GLN A 333 23.34 11.11 -37.50
CA GLN A 333 22.23 11.70 -38.25
C GLN A 333 20.87 11.09 -37.87
N THR A 334 20.75 10.55 -36.66
CA THR A 334 19.47 10.07 -36.15
C THR A 334 18.55 11.26 -35.87
N GLU A 335 17.35 11.21 -36.46
CA GLU A 335 16.29 12.19 -36.23
C GLU A 335 15.56 11.84 -34.93
N ASP A 336 15.79 12.65 -33.89
CA ASP A 336 15.13 12.61 -32.57
C ASP A 336 14.96 14.06 -32.09
N PRO A 337 14.02 14.82 -32.68
CA PRO A 337 13.99 16.28 -32.57
C PRO A 337 13.88 16.74 -31.13
N VAL A 338 14.50 17.88 -30.82
CA VAL A 338 14.47 18.49 -29.49
C VAL A 338 14.28 19.99 -29.55
N CYS A 339 13.68 20.54 -28.51
CA CYS A 339 13.47 21.97 -28.37
C CYS A 339 14.38 22.55 -27.29
N ASP A 340 15.05 23.66 -27.60
CA ASP A 340 15.84 24.41 -26.62
C ASP A 340 14.98 25.43 -25.83
N THR A 341 15.59 26.08 -24.84
CA THR A 341 14.93 27.11 -24.02
C THR A 341 14.53 28.38 -24.78
N ASP A 342 15.10 28.59 -25.97
CA ASP A 342 14.81 29.73 -26.84
C ASP A 342 13.75 29.38 -27.90
N SER A 343 13.09 28.21 -27.78
CA SER A 343 12.11 27.67 -28.73
C SER A 343 12.68 27.40 -30.13
N VAL A 344 13.96 27.05 -30.21
CA VAL A 344 14.65 26.62 -31.42
C VAL A 344 14.71 25.10 -31.47
N GLU A 345 14.25 24.53 -32.58
CA GLU A 345 14.27 23.09 -32.82
C GLU A 345 15.63 22.63 -33.36
N TYR A 346 16.07 21.45 -32.89
CA TYR A 346 17.28 20.77 -33.31
C TYR A 346 16.97 19.33 -33.69
N SER A 347 17.73 18.75 -34.62
CA SER A 347 17.49 17.38 -35.13
C SER A 347 17.67 16.30 -34.05
N ASN A 348 18.56 16.52 -33.10
CA ASN A 348 18.75 15.65 -31.95
C ASN A 348 19.44 16.36 -30.77
N VAL A 349 19.38 15.73 -29.60
CA VAL A 349 20.02 16.19 -28.36
C VAL A 349 21.52 16.50 -28.57
N CYS A 350 22.22 15.71 -29.40
CA CYS A 350 23.64 15.88 -29.64
C CYS A 350 23.94 17.20 -30.37
N THR A 351 23.22 17.50 -31.46
CA THR A 351 23.40 18.74 -32.22
C THR A 351 23.03 19.98 -31.40
N LEU A 352 22.03 19.88 -30.52
CA LEU A 352 21.67 20.92 -29.55
C LEU A 352 22.87 21.24 -28.64
N TYR A 353 23.48 20.22 -28.04
CA TYR A 353 24.64 20.43 -27.16
C TYR A 353 25.87 20.88 -27.94
N GLN A 354 26.09 20.39 -29.16
CA GLN A 354 27.19 20.85 -30.02
C GLN A 354 27.10 22.37 -30.29
N LYS A 355 25.88 22.93 -30.41
CA LYS A 355 25.67 24.38 -30.54
C LYS A 355 25.65 25.14 -29.20
N GLY A 356 25.94 24.47 -28.08
CA GLY A 356 26.04 25.11 -26.77
C GLY A 356 24.70 25.54 -26.16
N LYS A 357 23.57 25.03 -26.67
CA LYS A 357 22.24 25.33 -26.15
C LYS A 357 21.85 24.41 -24.99
N ASN A 358 20.80 24.83 -24.27
CA ASN A 358 20.21 24.07 -23.16
C ASN A 358 18.90 23.43 -23.60
N LEU A 359 18.72 22.16 -23.27
CA LEU A 359 17.51 21.42 -23.59
C LEU A 359 16.33 21.96 -22.76
N ALA A 360 15.24 22.33 -23.42
CA ALA A 360 13.97 22.60 -22.74
C ALA A 360 13.17 21.31 -22.59
N TYR A 361 12.99 20.57 -23.69
CA TYR A 361 12.28 19.28 -23.71
C TYR A 361 12.64 18.47 -24.95
N ARG A 362 12.42 17.16 -24.88
CA ARG A 362 12.54 16.26 -26.03
C ARG A 362 11.26 16.29 -26.87
N GLY A 363 11.41 16.18 -28.19
CA GLY A 363 10.34 16.32 -29.16
C GLY A 363 10.42 17.65 -29.95
N PRO A 364 9.63 17.76 -31.03
CA PRO A 364 9.58 18.95 -31.86
C PRO A 364 9.01 20.15 -31.11
N CYS A 365 9.48 21.35 -31.44
CA CYS A 365 9.05 22.57 -30.75
C CYS A 365 7.55 22.83 -31.00
N GLN A 366 6.76 22.90 -29.92
CA GLN A 366 5.33 23.17 -29.99
C GLN A 366 5.00 24.65 -29.74
N PRO A 367 4.14 25.28 -30.56
CA PRO A 367 3.74 26.69 -30.38
C PRO A 367 3.13 26.99 -29.00
N PHE A 368 2.33 26.06 -28.46
CA PHE A 368 1.68 26.22 -27.16
C PHE A 368 2.64 26.06 -25.97
N CYS A 369 3.86 25.57 -26.20
CA CYS A 369 4.90 25.47 -25.18
C CYS A 369 5.87 26.66 -25.19
N LYS A 370 5.59 27.68 -25.99
CA LYS A 370 6.32 28.94 -26.00
C LYS A 370 6.02 29.81 -24.76
N SER A 371 4.86 29.61 -24.12
CA SER A 371 4.53 30.27 -22.86
C SER A 371 5.34 29.64 -21.72
N VAL A 372 6.12 30.45 -21.01
CA VAL A 372 7.00 30.04 -19.89
C VAL A 372 6.22 29.90 -18.58
N GLU A 373 4.96 29.45 -18.65
CA GLU A 373 4.18 29.21 -17.44
C GLU A 373 4.65 27.89 -16.82
N PRO A 374 5.23 27.92 -15.60
CA PRO A 374 5.66 26.71 -14.94
C PRO A 374 4.45 25.85 -14.56
N VAL A 375 4.66 24.55 -14.43
CA VAL A 375 3.62 23.59 -14.06
C VAL A 375 4.14 22.64 -12.98
N CYS A 376 3.26 22.24 -12.07
CA CYS A 376 3.55 21.19 -11.12
C CYS A 376 3.16 19.84 -11.73
N GLY A 377 4.12 18.92 -11.80
CA GLY A 377 3.88 17.55 -12.23
C GLY A 377 3.31 16.69 -11.09
N HIS A 378 2.61 15.60 -11.45
CA HIS A 378 2.11 14.62 -10.48
C HIS A 378 3.22 13.94 -9.64
N ASN A 379 4.49 14.06 -10.06
CA ASN A 379 5.66 13.62 -9.30
C ASN A 379 6.14 14.63 -8.24
N GLY A 380 5.47 15.78 -8.09
CA GLY A 380 5.86 16.85 -7.16
C GLY A 380 7.03 17.71 -7.64
N GLU A 381 7.40 17.64 -8.92
CA GLU A 381 8.45 18.48 -9.53
C GLU A 381 7.84 19.66 -10.31
N THR A 382 8.51 20.81 -10.25
CA THR A 382 8.12 21.98 -11.05
C THR A 382 8.84 22.01 -12.38
N TYR A 383 8.08 21.90 -13.47
CA TYR A 383 8.56 21.97 -14.83
C TYR A 383 8.41 23.37 -15.40
N SER A 384 9.28 23.73 -16.35
CA SER A 384 9.25 25.04 -17.03
C SER A 384 8.08 25.20 -18.00
N SER A 385 7.48 24.09 -18.46
CA SER A 385 6.33 24.07 -19.36
C SER A 385 5.65 22.69 -19.33
N VAL A 386 4.43 22.62 -19.88
CA VAL A 386 3.70 21.35 -20.09
C VAL A 386 4.51 20.36 -20.95
N CYS A 387 5.19 20.85 -22.00
CA CYS A 387 6.01 19.99 -22.87
C CYS A 387 7.19 19.37 -22.11
N ALA A 388 7.81 20.10 -21.20
CA ALA A 388 8.90 19.57 -20.38
C ALA A 388 8.43 18.46 -19.44
N ALA A 389 7.25 18.60 -18.82
CA ALA A 389 6.66 17.54 -18.01
C ALA A 389 6.35 16.29 -18.86
N TYR A 390 5.71 16.48 -20.02
CA TYR A 390 5.32 15.38 -20.89
C TYR A 390 6.52 14.67 -21.54
N SER A 391 7.60 15.39 -21.87
CA SER A 391 8.82 14.76 -22.39
C SER A 391 9.48 13.83 -21.36
N ASP A 392 9.28 14.12 -20.08
CA ASP A 392 9.75 13.28 -18.96
C ASP A 392 8.71 12.21 -18.55
N ARG A 393 7.63 12.05 -19.34
CA ARG A 393 6.51 11.12 -19.06
C ARG A 393 5.81 11.39 -17.73
N VAL A 394 5.73 12.65 -17.34
CA VAL A 394 5.03 13.11 -16.13
C VAL A 394 3.79 13.91 -16.52
N ALA A 395 2.63 13.50 -16.04
CA ALA A 395 1.39 14.25 -16.22
C ALA A 395 1.41 15.54 -15.37
N VAL A 396 0.69 16.56 -15.83
CA VAL A 396 0.56 17.85 -15.12
C VAL A 396 -0.58 17.79 -14.11
N ASP A 397 -0.31 18.18 -12.87
CA ASP A 397 -1.30 18.28 -11.80
C ASP A 397 -1.98 19.66 -11.83
N TYR A 398 -1.19 20.75 -11.76
CA TYR A 398 -1.70 22.12 -11.83
C TYR A 398 -0.69 23.12 -12.41
N TYR A 399 -1.19 24.30 -12.79
CA TYR A 399 -0.38 25.41 -13.27
C TYR A 399 0.26 26.17 -12.11
N GLY A 400 1.50 26.59 -12.30
CA GLY A 400 2.33 27.23 -11.29
C GLY A 400 3.42 26.31 -10.74
N HIS A 401 4.15 26.83 -9.75
CA HIS A 401 5.15 26.04 -9.02
C HIS A 401 4.47 25.07 -8.06
N CYS A 402 5.10 23.93 -7.78
CA CYS A 402 4.61 23.02 -6.75
C CYS A 402 4.63 23.72 -5.38
N GLN A 403 3.47 23.77 -4.72
CA GLN A 403 3.28 24.42 -3.42
C GLN A 403 2.72 23.48 -2.36
N ALA A 404 2.04 22.43 -2.79
CA ALA A 404 1.44 21.42 -1.94
C ALA A 404 1.55 20.04 -2.62
N VAL A 405 1.45 19.02 -1.79
CA VAL A 405 1.28 17.62 -2.22
C VAL A 405 -0.07 17.19 -1.68
N GLY A 406 -0.89 16.58 -2.54
CA GLY A 406 -2.18 16.07 -2.13
C GLY A 406 -2.07 14.89 -1.19
N VAL A 407 -3.19 14.52 -0.57
CA VAL A 407 -3.26 13.38 0.36
C VAL A 407 -3.07 12.07 -0.41
N LEU A 408 -2.66 11.01 0.31
CA LEU A 408 -2.66 9.61 -0.16
C LEU A 408 -4.07 9.02 -0.33
N SER A 409 -5.11 9.73 0.11
CA SER A 409 -6.49 9.24 0.17
C SER A 409 -7.52 10.31 -0.18
N ASP A 410 -8.66 9.87 -0.71
CA ASP A 410 -9.66 10.68 -1.40
C ASP A 410 -10.61 11.50 -0.48
N TYR A 411 -10.41 11.52 0.85
CA TYR A 411 -11.43 12.03 1.80
C TYR A 411 -10.93 12.72 3.09
N GLY A 412 -9.77 13.40 3.07
CA GLY A 412 -9.35 14.31 4.13
C GLY A 412 -9.80 15.75 3.86
N PHE A 413 -10.39 16.45 4.84
CA PHE A 413 -10.71 17.88 4.71
C PHE A 413 -9.43 18.69 4.46
N HIS A 414 -9.39 19.30 3.28
CA HIS A 414 -8.23 19.91 2.64
C HIS A 414 -7.86 21.28 3.23
N THR A 415 -6.65 21.42 3.73
CA THR A 415 -6.05 22.75 3.97
C THR A 415 -4.90 23.06 3.02
N GLU A 416 -4.22 22.05 2.47
CA GLU A 416 -2.93 22.20 1.77
C GLU A 416 -3.13 22.44 0.27
N CYS A 417 -3.98 21.64 -0.39
CA CYS A 417 -4.37 21.88 -1.79
C CYS A 417 -5.46 22.97 -1.91
N ALA A 418 -5.91 23.59 -0.81
CA ALA A 418 -6.99 24.58 -0.81
C ALA A 418 -6.67 25.83 -1.66
N PHE A 419 -5.37 26.17 -1.77
CA PHE A 419 -4.90 27.29 -2.58
C PHE A 419 -4.50 26.89 -4.02
N VAL A 420 -4.56 25.59 -4.33
CA VAL A 420 -4.25 25.07 -5.67
C VAL A 420 -5.46 25.26 -6.58
N LYS A 421 -5.23 25.94 -7.71
CA LYS A 421 -6.24 26.10 -8.76
C LYS A 421 -6.10 24.99 -9.80
N CYS A 422 -7.01 24.02 -9.75
CA CYS A 422 -6.97 22.89 -10.68
C CYS A 422 -7.35 23.26 -12.12
N PRO A 423 -6.70 22.63 -13.11
CA PRO A 423 -7.09 22.76 -14.51
C PRO A 423 -8.50 22.18 -14.72
N PRO A 424 -9.26 22.67 -15.72
CA PRO A 424 -10.54 22.09 -16.05
C PRO A 424 -10.37 20.66 -16.54
N LEU A 425 -11.29 19.77 -16.18
CA LEU A 425 -11.30 18.39 -16.69
C LEU A 425 -11.36 18.39 -18.22
N SER A 426 -10.62 17.47 -18.83
CA SER A 426 -10.48 17.39 -20.29
C SER A 426 -11.79 17.01 -21.00
N ALA A 427 -12.74 16.36 -20.33
CA ALA A 427 -14.06 16.01 -20.88
C ALA A 427 -15.22 16.26 -19.91
N ALA A 428 -16.33 16.78 -20.44
CA ALA A 428 -17.58 16.94 -19.70
C ALA A 428 -18.24 15.57 -19.43
N GLY A 429 -18.57 15.28 -18.17
CA GLY A 429 -19.22 14.03 -17.75
C GLY A 429 -18.28 12.87 -17.42
N CYS A 430 -16.96 13.11 -17.41
CA CYS A 430 -15.97 12.19 -16.86
C CYS A 430 -16.02 12.23 -15.32
N LYS A 431 -16.20 11.08 -14.67
CA LYS A 431 -15.91 10.94 -13.25
C LYS A 431 -14.39 10.78 -13.09
N PRO A 432 -13.69 11.77 -12.52
CA PRO A 432 -12.23 11.74 -12.49
C PRO A 432 -11.68 10.82 -11.40
N VAL A 433 -10.38 10.56 -11.48
CA VAL A 433 -9.56 9.96 -10.42
C VAL A 433 -8.61 11.02 -9.86
N ILE A 434 -8.18 10.88 -8.60
CA ILE A 434 -7.12 11.71 -8.00
C ILE A 434 -5.93 10.79 -7.73
N ALA A 435 -4.78 11.11 -8.32
CA ALA A 435 -3.59 10.29 -8.17
C ALA A 435 -2.95 10.49 -6.78
N PRO A 436 -2.33 9.46 -6.17
CA PRO A 436 -1.72 9.58 -4.84
C PRO A 436 -0.67 10.70 -4.80
N GLY A 437 -0.83 11.66 -3.89
CA GLY A 437 0.07 12.82 -3.80
C GLY A 437 -0.28 14.00 -4.72
N ALA A 438 -1.32 13.90 -5.54
CA ALA A 438 -1.77 14.96 -6.44
C ALA A 438 -2.90 15.79 -5.84
N CYS A 439 -2.96 17.07 -6.18
CA CYS A 439 -4.04 17.96 -5.73
C CYS A 439 -5.27 17.91 -6.65
N CYS A 440 -5.08 17.65 -7.94
CA CYS A 440 -6.11 17.86 -8.94
C CYS A 440 -6.65 16.56 -9.54
N PRO A 441 -7.98 16.50 -9.76
CA PRO A 441 -8.62 15.37 -10.42
C PRO A 441 -8.29 15.36 -11.92
N LEU A 442 -8.12 14.16 -12.49
CA LEU A 442 -7.90 13.97 -13.93
C LEU A 442 -8.69 12.80 -14.51
N CYS A 443 -8.91 12.82 -15.82
CA CYS A 443 -9.54 11.73 -16.57
C CYS A 443 -8.47 10.78 -17.09
N ALA A 444 -8.27 9.67 -16.39
CA ALA A 444 -7.25 8.67 -16.70
C ALA A 444 -7.67 7.27 -16.26
N GLY A 445 -7.05 6.26 -16.87
CA GLY A 445 -6.89 4.95 -16.28
C GLY A 445 -5.64 4.94 -15.41
N MET A 446 -5.80 4.85 -14.09
CA MET A 446 -4.71 4.86 -13.12
C MET A 446 -4.39 3.45 -12.65
N LEU A 447 -3.11 3.10 -12.60
CA LEU A 447 -2.58 1.88 -11.99
C LEU A 447 -1.68 2.25 -10.82
N ARG A 448 -1.84 1.54 -9.71
CA ARG A 448 -0.91 1.53 -8.58
C ARG A 448 -0.20 0.19 -8.58
N ILE A 449 1.09 0.18 -8.85
CA ILE A 449 1.86 -1.04 -9.06
C ILE A 449 2.88 -1.22 -7.94
N LEU A 450 2.79 -2.37 -7.26
CA LEU A 450 3.79 -2.86 -6.32
C LEU A 450 4.88 -3.62 -7.07
N TYR A 451 6.12 -3.45 -6.64
CA TYR A 451 7.27 -4.09 -7.27
C TYR A 451 8.25 -4.66 -6.25
N ASP A 452 8.95 -5.72 -6.66
CA ASP A 452 9.98 -6.39 -5.88
C ASP A 452 11.34 -5.73 -6.11
N LYS A 453 11.78 -4.95 -5.11
CA LYS A 453 13.05 -4.24 -5.15
C LYS A 453 14.26 -5.18 -5.23
N ASP A 454 14.22 -6.34 -4.59
CA ASP A 454 15.32 -7.31 -4.60
C ASP A 454 15.45 -8.00 -5.96
N LYS A 455 14.33 -8.30 -6.63
CA LYS A 455 14.34 -8.76 -8.02
C LYS A 455 14.95 -7.70 -8.94
N LEU A 456 14.55 -6.43 -8.82
CA LEU A 456 15.15 -5.34 -9.61
C LEU A 456 16.66 -5.20 -9.37
N ASP A 457 17.10 -5.28 -8.12
CA ASP A 457 18.53 -5.26 -7.77
C ASP A 457 19.29 -6.43 -8.42
N ASN A 458 18.68 -7.62 -8.43
CA ASN A 458 19.27 -8.79 -9.09
C ASN A 458 19.38 -8.59 -10.60
N PHE A 459 18.36 -8.02 -11.25
CA PHE A 459 18.40 -7.72 -12.67
C PHE A 459 19.45 -6.67 -13.01
N ALA A 460 19.52 -5.57 -12.25
CA ALA A 460 20.55 -4.55 -12.43
C ALA A 460 21.98 -5.13 -12.35
N ARG A 461 22.21 -6.08 -11.44
CA ARG A 461 23.51 -6.78 -11.33
C ARG A 461 23.89 -7.55 -12.59
N VAL A 462 22.91 -8.15 -13.28
CA VAL A 462 23.13 -8.91 -14.53
C VAL A 462 23.21 -7.96 -15.73
N THR A 463 22.53 -6.82 -15.70
CA THR A 463 22.48 -5.84 -16.79
C THR A 463 23.51 -4.72 -16.61
N ASN A 464 24.80 -5.05 -16.73
CA ASN A 464 25.92 -4.09 -16.70
C ASN A 464 25.97 -3.18 -15.45
N LYS A 465 25.39 -3.62 -14.32
CA LYS A 465 25.29 -2.83 -13.07
C LYS A 465 24.58 -1.49 -13.25
N LYS A 466 23.73 -1.33 -14.27
CA LYS A 466 22.95 -0.11 -14.46
C LYS A 466 21.70 -0.15 -13.58
N PRO A 467 21.38 0.93 -12.85
CA PRO A 467 20.16 0.99 -12.06
C PRO A 467 18.93 0.98 -12.98
N ILE A 468 17.86 0.33 -12.53
CA ILE A 468 16.56 0.35 -13.21
C ILE A 468 15.80 1.58 -12.71
N THR A 469 15.20 2.34 -13.63
CA THR A 469 14.51 3.60 -13.35
C THR A 469 13.01 3.51 -13.59
N VAL A 470 12.26 4.49 -13.09
CA VAL A 470 10.82 4.63 -13.39
C VAL A 470 10.60 4.73 -14.90
N LEU A 471 11.42 5.53 -15.60
CA LEU A 471 11.31 5.71 -17.04
C LEU A 471 11.48 4.40 -17.82
N ASP A 472 12.39 3.52 -17.39
CA ASP A 472 12.56 2.19 -18.02
C ASP A 472 11.27 1.37 -17.94
N ILE A 473 10.54 1.43 -16.82
CA ILE A 473 9.25 0.75 -16.65
C ILE A 473 8.20 1.39 -17.57
N LEU A 474 8.11 2.72 -17.60
CA LEU A 474 7.15 3.45 -18.44
C LEU A 474 7.34 3.14 -19.93
N GLU A 475 8.58 3.17 -20.42
CA GLU A 475 8.90 2.89 -21.82
C GLU A 475 8.52 1.46 -22.22
N LYS A 476 8.71 0.47 -21.33
CA LYS A 476 8.32 -0.91 -21.60
C LYS A 476 6.82 -1.10 -21.52
N LEU A 477 6.12 -0.54 -20.54
CA LEU A 477 4.65 -0.61 -20.44
C LEU A 477 3.97 0.07 -21.63
N ARG A 478 4.53 1.17 -22.12
CA ARG A 478 4.02 1.88 -23.31
C ARG A 478 3.97 1.00 -24.56
N LEU A 479 4.85 0.01 -24.70
CA LEU A 479 4.81 -0.95 -25.81
C LEU A 479 3.58 -1.87 -25.78
N HIS A 480 2.91 -1.96 -24.63
CA HIS A 480 1.69 -2.76 -24.44
C HIS A 480 0.41 -1.94 -24.56
N VAL A 481 0.52 -0.62 -24.70
CA VAL A 481 -0.63 0.24 -25.03
C VAL A 481 -0.83 0.26 -26.54
N SER A 482 -1.92 -0.36 -27.00
CA SER A 482 -2.20 -0.58 -28.42
C SER A 482 -3.00 0.57 -29.04
N VAL A 483 -3.64 1.39 -28.21
CA VAL A 483 -4.50 2.49 -28.63
C VAL A 483 -3.63 3.76 -28.82
N PRO A 484 -3.44 4.24 -30.06
CA PRO A 484 -2.52 5.36 -30.32
C PRO A 484 -3.00 6.71 -29.77
N GLN A 485 -4.28 6.81 -29.40
CA GLN A 485 -4.84 8.00 -28.74
C GLN A 485 -4.55 8.04 -27.23
N CYS A 486 -3.93 7.00 -26.67
CA CYS A 486 -3.57 6.91 -25.27
C CYS A 486 -2.05 6.93 -25.13
N ASP A 487 -1.56 7.59 -24.10
CA ASP A 487 -0.13 7.55 -23.76
C ASP A 487 0.08 7.28 -22.28
N VAL A 488 1.28 6.82 -21.95
CA VAL A 488 1.65 6.35 -20.62
C VAL A 488 2.51 7.39 -19.91
N PHE A 489 2.04 7.81 -18.75
CA PHE A 489 2.74 8.68 -17.82
C PHE A 489 2.91 7.96 -16.49
N GLY A 490 3.86 8.39 -15.66
CA GLY A 490 3.94 7.84 -14.31
C GLY A 490 5.07 8.39 -13.47
N TYR A 491 5.03 7.99 -12.20
CA TYR A 491 5.94 8.46 -11.16
C TYR A 491 6.00 7.46 -10.01
N LEU A 492 6.93 7.66 -9.08
CA LEU A 492 7.03 6.87 -7.86
C LEU A 492 6.28 7.58 -6.72
N SER A 493 5.22 6.96 -6.20
CA SER A 493 4.40 7.49 -5.10
C SER A 493 5.16 7.49 -3.77
N ILE A 494 4.69 8.27 -2.79
CA ILE A 494 5.33 8.34 -1.44
C ILE A 494 5.26 7.02 -0.67
N GLU A 495 4.32 6.14 -1.03
CA GLU A 495 4.25 4.77 -0.53
C GLU A 495 5.19 3.81 -1.27
N SER A 496 6.05 4.32 -2.15
CA SER A 496 6.97 3.55 -2.99
C SER A 496 6.27 2.60 -3.98
N GLU A 497 5.11 3.01 -4.48
CA GLU A 497 4.40 2.34 -5.56
C GLU A 497 4.66 3.07 -6.89
N ILE A 498 4.72 2.33 -7.99
CA ILE A 498 4.79 2.96 -9.31
C ILE A 498 3.35 3.31 -9.71
N VAL A 499 3.06 4.61 -9.79
CA VAL A 499 1.78 5.11 -10.28
C VAL A 499 1.89 5.31 -11.78
N ILE A 500 1.03 4.63 -12.53
CA ILE A 500 0.91 4.77 -13.98
C ILE A 500 -0.41 5.46 -14.30
N LEU A 501 -0.36 6.45 -15.16
CA LEU A 501 -1.52 7.16 -15.67
C LEU A 501 -1.57 6.96 -17.18
N ILE A 502 -2.62 6.28 -17.65
CA ILE A 502 -2.92 6.13 -19.08
C ILE A 502 -3.94 7.21 -19.44
N ILE A 503 -3.48 8.23 -20.15
CA ILE A 503 -4.22 9.46 -20.40
C ILE A 503 -4.45 9.61 -21.90
N PRO A 504 -5.63 10.05 -22.36
CA PRO A 504 -5.83 10.42 -23.75
C PRO A 504 -4.99 11.64 -24.13
N VAL A 505 -4.32 11.61 -25.30
CA VAL A 505 -3.42 12.69 -25.75
C VAL A 505 -4.13 13.90 -26.32
N ASP A 506 -5.43 13.78 -26.65
CA ASP A 506 -6.22 14.88 -27.19
C ASP A 506 -6.59 15.91 -26.12
N GLN A 507 -6.58 17.20 -26.47
CA GLN A 507 -6.95 18.28 -25.54
C GLN A 507 -8.41 18.21 -25.06
N LYS A 508 -9.30 17.66 -25.89
CA LYS A 508 -10.73 17.46 -25.60
C LYS A 508 -11.14 16.06 -26.04
N PRO A 509 -10.77 15.01 -25.28
CA PRO A 509 -11.04 13.65 -25.66
C PRO A 509 -12.54 13.36 -25.62
N LYS A 510 -13.01 12.54 -26.56
CA LYS A 510 -14.37 12.00 -26.56
C LYS A 510 -14.52 10.96 -25.44
N PRO A 511 -15.73 10.73 -24.91
CA PRO A 511 -15.98 9.69 -23.91
C PRO A 511 -15.42 8.31 -24.29
N LEU A 512 -15.55 7.93 -25.57
CA LEU A 512 -15.02 6.66 -26.10
C LEU A 512 -13.49 6.57 -26.01
N GLN A 513 -12.78 7.69 -26.14
CA GLN A 513 -11.32 7.71 -26.03
C GLN A 513 -10.87 7.53 -24.58
N ILE A 514 -11.58 8.14 -23.64
CA ILE A 514 -11.36 7.92 -22.20
C ILE A 514 -11.61 6.44 -21.86
N GLU A 515 -12.73 5.88 -22.35
CA GLU A 515 -13.04 4.47 -22.15
C GLU A 515 -11.98 3.54 -22.76
N ALA A 516 -11.46 3.85 -23.95
CA ALA A 516 -10.37 3.10 -24.56
C ALA A 516 -9.10 3.11 -23.70
N CYS A 517 -8.70 4.28 -23.18
CA CYS A 517 -7.53 4.38 -22.29
C CYS A 517 -7.74 3.65 -20.96
N ASN A 518 -8.95 3.68 -20.41
CA ASN A 518 -9.31 2.90 -19.23
C ASN A 518 -9.21 1.39 -19.49
N LYS A 519 -9.68 0.92 -20.65
CA LYS A 519 -9.61 -0.49 -21.05
C LYS A 519 -8.16 -0.94 -21.23
N GLU A 520 -7.28 -0.07 -21.73
CA GLU A 520 -5.85 -0.33 -21.79
C GLU A 520 -5.23 -0.44 -20.39
N ALA A 521 -5.68 0.36 -19.41
CA ALA A 521 -5.24 0.25 -18.02
C ALA A 521 -5.71 -1.07 -17.39
N GLU A 522 -6.99 -1.41 -17.51
CA GLU A 522 -7.55 -2.70 -17.03
C GLU A 522 -6.82 -3.90 -17.66
N LYS A 523 -6.48 -3.81 -18.96
CA LYS A 523 -5.70 -4.84 -19.65
C LYS A 523 -4.32 -5.02 -19.02
N ILE A 524 -3.59 -3.93 -18.77
CA ILE A 524 -2.25 -3.98 -18.17
C ILE A 524 -2.32 -4.50 -16.73
N GLU A 525 -3.31 -4.06 -15.93
CA GLU A 525 -3.54 -4.57 -14.57
C GLU A 525 -3.70 -6.08 -14.56
N SER A 526 -4.56 -6.59 -15.45
CA SER A 526 -4.83 -8.03 -15.55
C SER A 526 -3.58 -8.82 -15.92
N LEU A 527 -2.77 -8.29 -16.85
CA LEU A 527 -1.51 -8.91 -17.27
C LEU A 527 -0.45 -8.95 -16.15
N ILE A 528 -0.39 -7.92 -15.30
CA ILE A 528 0.51 -7.88 -14.13
C ILE A 528 0.04 -8.91 -13.11
N ASN A 529 -1.24 -8.86 -12.72
CA ASN A 529 -1.80 -9.72 -11.68
C ASN A 529 -1.86 -11.21 -12.07
N SER A 530 -1.83 -11.51 -13.37
CA SER A 530 -1.77 -12.89 -13.87
C SER A 530 -0.34 -13.39 -14.12
N ASP A 531 0.70 -12.63 -13.77
CA ASP A 531 2.11 -12.92 -14.09
C ASP A 531 2.30 -13.28 -15.59
N SER A 532 1.65 -12.52 -16.48
CA SER A 532 1.61 -12.86 -17.90
C SER A 532 3.01 -12.92 -18.53
N PRO A 533 3.37 -13.99 -19.25
CA PRO A 533 4.63 -14.09 -19.98
C PRO A 533 4.86 -12.93 -20.96
N THR A 534 3.77 -12.31 -21.47
CA THR A 534 3.84 -11.15 -22.35
C THR A 534 4.56 -9.97 -21.69
N LEU A 535 4.26 -9.68 -20.42
CA LEU A 535 4.95 -8.64 -19.64
C LEU A 535 6.26 -9.16 -19.04
N ALA A 536 6.23 -10.36 -18.44
CA ALA A 536 7.37 -10.93 -17.74
C ALA A 536 8.58 -11.21 -18.65
N SER A 537 8.38 -11.33 -19.97
CA SER A 537 9.47 -11.41 -20.95
C SER A 537 10.38 -10.18 -20.96
N HIS A 538 9.84 -9.00 -20.59
CA HIS A 538 10.64 -7.82 -20.34
C HIS A 538 11.16 -7.85 -18.90
N VAL A 539 12.48 -8.08 -18.75
CA VAL A 539 13.15 -8.29 -17.46
C VAL A 539 12.71 -7.29 -16.37
N PRO A 540 12.69 -5.95 -16.59
CA PRO A 540 12.24 -5.01 -15.56
C PRO A 540 10.77 -5.19 -15.14
N LEU A 541 9.89 -5.60 -16.06
CA LEU A 541 8.46 -5.79 -15.78
C LEU A 541 8.16 -7.09 -15.03
N SER A 542 9.06 -8.08 -15.08
CA SER A 542 8.93 -9.32 -14.29
C SER A 542 9.09 -9.13 -12.78
N ALA A 543 9.52 -7.95 -12.34
CA ALA A 543 9.59 -7.58 -10.93
C ALA A 543 8.29 -6.96 -10.40
N LEU A 544 7.30 -6.67 -11.26
CA LEU A 544 6.02 -6.16 -10.82
C LEU A 544 5.24 -7.29 -10.14
N ILE A 545 4.73 -7.06 -8.93
CA ILE A 545 4.12 -8.09 -8.08
C ILE A 545 2.59 -8.07 -8.21
N ALA A 546 2.03 -6.87 -8.09
CA ALA A 546 0.58 -6.68 -8.07
C ALA A 546 0.26 -5.26 -8.56
N SER A 547 -0.93 -5.11 -9.12
CA SER A 547 -1.46 -3.84 -9.60
C SER A 547 -2.90 -3.67 -9.13
N GLN A 548 -3.26 -2.45 -8.74
CA GLN A 548 -4.66 -2.04 -8.53
C GLN A 548 -5.01 -0.98 -9.57
N VAL A 549 -6.18 -1.11 -10.19
CA VAL A 549 -6.67 -0.16 -11.20
C VAL A 549 -7.80 0.71 -10.66
N GLN A 550 -7.78 2.00 -11.01
CA GLN A 550 -8.88 2.95 -10.84
C GLN A 550 -9.10 3.69 -12.15
N VAL A 551 -10.33 3.72 -12.66
CA VAL A 551 -10.63 4.26 -14.00
C VAL A 551 -11.69 5.35 -13.98
N SER A 552 -11.58 6.28 -14.93
CA SER A 552 -12.51 7.41 -15.07
C SER A 552 -13.68 7.08 -16.00
N PHE A 553 -14.89 6.86 -15.50
CA PHE A 553 -16.03 6.51 -16.37
C PHE A 553 -16.87 7.72 -16.79
N SER A 554 -17.48 7.64 -17.98
CA SER A 554 -18.39 8.67 -18.48
C SER A 554 -19.84 8.41 -18.05
N ILE A 555 -20.54 9.44 -17.57
CA ILE A 555 -21.98 9.35 -17.29
C ILE A 555 -22.70 9.50 -18.64
N SER A 556 -23.27 8.43 -19.15
CA SER A 556 -24.28 8.53 -20.20
C SER A 556 -25.54 9.15 -19.59
N SER A 557 -26.10 10.18 -20.24
CA SER A 557 -27.43 10.72 -19.94
C SER A 557 -28.44 9.58 -19.81
N PRO A 558 -29.44 9.65 -18.91
CA PRO A 558 -30.31 8.53 -18.64
C PRO A 558 -31.08 8.18 -19.91
N SER A 559 -30.76 7.04 -20.51
CA SER A 559 -31.60 6.42 -21.53
C SER A 559 -33.00 6.29 -20.93
N VAL A 560 -33.96 6.97 -21.56
CA VAL A 560 -35.39 6.87 -21.29
C VAL A 560 -35.73 5.39 -21.14
N LYS A 561 -36.06 4.96 -19.90
CA LYS A 561 -36.63 3.64 -19.66
C LYS A 561 -38.00 3.62 -20.33
N VAL A 562 -38.06 3.02 -21.51
CA VAL A 562 -39.34 2.56 -22.07
C VAL A 562 -39.87 1.51 -21.09
N GLY A 563 -40.97 1.84 -20.42
CA GLY A 563 -41.63 0.95 -19.45
C GLY A 563 -42.12 -0.34 -20.12
N PRO A 564 -42.19 -1.46 -19.39
CA PRO A 564 -42.70 -2.70 -19.95
C PRO A 564 -44.20 -2.56 -20.18
N VAL A 565 -44.60 -2.73 -21.44
CA VAL A 565 -46.01 -2.90 -21.81
C VAL A 565 -46.50 -4.23 -21.23
N LEU A 566 -47.64 -4.15 -20.56
CA LEU A 566 -48.45 -5.26 -20.05
C LEU A 566 -48.59 -6.40 -21.08
N HIS A 567 -48.08 -7.58 -20.76
CA HIS A 567 -48.66 -8.83 -21.25
C HIS A 567 -48.57 -9.91 -20.16
N CYS A 568 -49.56 -9.88 -19.29
CA CYS A 568 -49.95 -11.03 -18.48
C CYS A 568 -51.40 -11.31 -18.86
N LEU A 569 -51.66 -12.39 -19.60
CA LEU A 569 -52.89 -13.17 -19.60
C LEU A 569 -52.71 -14.37 -20.54
N LEU A 570 -53.15 -15.54 -20.05
CA LEU A 570 -53.27 -16.85 -20.71
C LEU A 570 -52.02 -17.74 -20.64
N CYS A 571 -51.99 -18.62 -19.63
CA CYS A 571 -51.84 -20.06 -19.81
C CYS A 571 -52.08 -20.77 -18.45
N LEU A 572 -53.35 -21.01 -18.15
CA LEU A 572 -53.82 -22.02 -17.20
C LEU A 572 -54.89 -22.82 -17.96
N ALA A 573 -54.50 -23.94 -18.57
CA ALA A 573 -55.37 -25.07 -18.93
C ALA A 573 -54.54 -26.19 -19.61
N GLU A 574 -54.74 -27.41 -19.10
CA GLU A 574 -54.59 -28.72 -19.76
C GLU A 574 -53.17 -29.20 -20.17
N ALA A 575 -52.75 -30.44 -20.00
CA ALA A 575 -53.28 -31.63 -19.35
C ALA A 575 -52.14 -32.70 -19.35
N ILE A 576 -52.29 -33.69 -18.44
CA ILE A 576 -51.50 -34.93 -18.23
C ILE A 576 -50.35 -34.83 -17.24
#